data_AF-A0A819NKD8-F1
#
_entry.id   AF-A0A819NKD8-F1
#
_cell.length_a   1.000
_cell.length_b   1.000
_cell.length_c   1.000
_cell.angle_alpha   90.00
_cell.angle_beta   90.00
_cell.angle_gamma   90.00
#
_symmetry.space_group_name_H-M   'P 1'
#
loop_
_entity.id
_entity.type
_entity.pdbx_description
1 polymer ?
#
loop_
_entity_poly.entity_id
_entity_poly.type
_entity_poly.pdbx_seq_one_letter_code
_entity_poly.pdbx_strand_id
1 'polypeptide(L)'
;MVDVLSSPVGVSKRLDELVFDPLYIRNLDMTSITMKSFSDCIYSINNGYHLKRTFDTAAEAEASILDQWSKYYTNHTENGRMVYYRCNKAKLRGPQCSVSIYLLYHADHDKVTIYKTEAEHDHHVDKVRGIDENVKKCIEELFNDGIMKPKQIIRALQARKKYGSHKISLGGLEQWCENNQDIPTDENESFVVSYKILYNDEEYEDDEDVEDDGGN
;
A
#
# COMPACT_ATOMS: atom_id res chain seq x y z
N MET A 1 -42.50 -21.28 42.27
CA MET A 1 -43.53 -20.42 41.67
C MET A 1 -42.88 -19.75 40.47
N VAL A 2 -43.38 -20.11 39.28
CA VAL A 2 -43.20 -19.58 37.91
C VAL A 2 -41.80 -19.46 37.29
N ASP A 3 -41.57 -20.36 36.32
CA ASP A 3 -40.74 -20.20 35.13
C ASP A 3 -41.22 -19.03 34.24
N VAL A 4 -40.31 -18.39 33.50
CA VAL A 4 -40.59 -17.88 32.14
C VAL A 4 -39.35 -18.03 31.25
N LEU A 5 -39.47 -18.89 30.25
CA LEU A 5 -38.66 -18.98 29.04
C LEU A 5 -39.03 -17.84 28.08
N SER A 6 -38.07 -17.35 27.27
CA SER A 6 -38.33 -17.09 25.84
C SER A 6 -37.03 -16.87 25.04
N SER A 7 -37.01 -17.53 23.88
CA SER A 7 -35.90 -17.67 22.92
C SER A 7 -36.11 -16.70 21.72
N PRO A 8 -35.49 -16.88 20.53
CA PRO A 8 -34.82 -15.81 19.77
C PRO A 8 -35.68 -15.22 18.65
N VAL A 9 -35.46 -13.96 18.27
CA VAL A 9 -36.12 -13.36 17.10
C VAL A 9 -35.33 -13.71 15.84
N GLY A 10 -35.78 -14.74 15.16
CA GLY A 10 -35.45 -15.01 13.76
C GLY A 10 -36.15 -14.01 12.84
N VAL A 11 -35.42 -13.51 11.84
CA VAL A 11 -36.01 -12.81 10.69
C VAL A 11 -36.05 -13.81 9.53
N SER A 12 -37.05 -14.68 9.56
CA SER A 12 -37.45 -15.47 8.39
C SER A 12 -38.34 -14.58 7.53
N LYS A 13 -37.75 -13.88 6.55
CA LYS A 13 -38.56 -13.26 5.49
C LYS A 13 -39.09 -14.38 4.59
N ARG A 14 -40.41 -14.45 4.47
CA ARG A 14 -41.12 -15.39 3.60
C ARG A 14 -40.67 -15.18 2.15
N LEU A 15 -40.41 -16.28 1.45
CA LEU A 15 -40.01 -16.33 0.04
C LEU A 15 -41.07 -15.78 -0.93
N ASP A 16 -42.28 -15.53 -0.44
CA ASP A 16 -43.46 -15.26 -1.27
C ASP A 16 -43.61 -13.77 -1.65
N GLU A 17 -42.78 -12.87 -1.10
CA GLU A 17 -42.87 -11.41 -1.31
C GLU A 17 -41.81 -10.84 -2.26
N LEU A 18 -40.96 -11.67 -2.86
CA LEU A 18 -39.99 -11.22 -3.86
C LEU A 18 -40.68 -10.99 -5.21
N VAL A 19 -41.09 -9.74 -5.45
CA VAL A 19 -41.49 -9.28 -6.78
C VAL A 19 -40.23 -9.20 -7.65
N PHE A 20 -40.00 -10.23 -8.45
CA PHE A 20 -38.93 -10.27 -9.45
C PHE A 20 -39.27 -9.33 -10.61
N ASP A 21 -38.39 -8.38 -10.91
CA ASP A 21 -38.48 -7.54 -12.12
C ASP A 21 -38.15 -8.42 -13.36
N PRO A 22 -39.12 -8.66 -14.29
CA PRO A 22 -38.95 -9.58 -15.41
C PRO A 22 -37.86 -9.19 -16.41
N LEU A 23 -37.35 -7.95 -16.33
CA LEU A 23 -36.35 -7.44 -17.24
C LEU A 23 -34.91 -7.82 -16.87
N TYR A 24 -34.64 -8.22 -15.62
CA TYR A 24 -33.30 -8.62 -15.19
C TYR A 24 -32.93 -10.06 -15.62
N ILE A 25 -33.93 -10.92 -15.84
CA ILE A 25 -33.75 -12.35 -16.18
C ILE A 25 -33.31 -12.55 -17.64
N ARG A 26 -33.50 -11.54 -18.51
CA ARG A 26 -33.30 -11.68 -19.97
C ARG A 26 -31.84 -11.72 -20.44
N ASN A 27 -30.87 -11.46 -19.56
CA ASN A 27 -29.44 -11.45 -19.91
C ASN A 27 -28.66 -12.69 -19.43
N LEU A 28 -29.35 -13.68 -18.85
CA LEU A 28 -28.73 -14.97 -18.51
C LEU A 28 -28.92 -15.93 -19.70
N ASP A 29 -27.82 -16.41 -20.27
CA ASP A 29 -27.84 -17.50 -21.24
C ASP A 29 -28.32 -18.79 -20.53
N MET A 30 -29.63 -19.04 -20.60
CA MET A 30 -30.34 -20.08 -19.86
C MET A 30 -30.13 -21.49 -20.41
N THR A 31 -29.31 -21.66 -21.44
CA THR A 31 -29.21 -22.92 -22.19
C THR A 31 -28.42 -24.03 -21.48
N SER A 32 -27.80 -23.77 -20.32
CA SER A 32 -26.95 -24.77 -19.64
C SER A 32 -26.98 -24.79 -18.11
N ILE A 33 -27.86 -24.02 -17.45
CA ILE A 33 -27.91 -23.92 -15.98
C ILE A 33 -28.87 -24.98 -15.42
N THR A 34 -28.35 -25.90 -14.60
CA THR A 34 -29.18 -26.84 -13.83
C THR A 34 -29.98 -26.08 -12.76
N MET A 35 -31.19 -26.53 -12.39
CA MET A 35 -32.01 -25.82 -11.39
C MET A 35 -31.30 -25.58 -10.04
N LYS A 36 -30.33 -26.44 -9.68
CA LYS A 36 -29.50 -26.27 -8.47
C LYS A 36 -28.53 -25.10 -8.61
N SER A 37 -27.84 -24.99 -9.74
CA SER A 37 -26.96 -23.87 -10.08
C SER A 37 -27.70 -22.52 -10.10
N PHE A 38 -28.99 -22.52 -10.48
CA PHE A 38 -29.83 -21.32 -10.45
C PHE A 38 -30.16 -20.86 -9.02
N SER A 39 -30.51 -21.79 -8.13
CA SER A 39 -30.77 -21.51 -6.70
C SER A 39 -29.56 -20.89 -6.00
N ASP A 40 -28.34 -21.32 -6.35
CA ASP A 40 -27.10 -20.78 -5.78
C ASP A 40 -26.74 -19.40 -6.30
N CYS A 41 -26.99 -19.16 -7.59
CA CYS A 41 -26.86 -17.83 -8.17
C CYS A 41 -27.77 -16.85 -7.41
N ILE A 42 -29.02 -17.24 -7.14
CA ILE A 42 -29.98 -16.43 -6.36
C ILE A 42 -29.53 -16.26 -4.90
N TYR A 43 -29.11 -17.33 -4.21
CA TYR A 43 -28.63 -17.24 -2.82
C TYR A 43 -27.42 -16.32 -2.67
N SER A 44 -26.51 -16.36 -3.63
CA SER A 44 -25.31 -15.52 -3.64
C SER A 44 -25.65 -14.07 -3.88
N ILE A 45 -26.52 -13.78 -4.85
CA ILE A 45 -27.01 -12.43 -5.14
C ILE A 45 -27.70 -11.84 -3.90
N ASN A 46 -28.51 -12.63 -3.20
CA ASN A 46 -29.18 -12.18 -1.96
C ASN A 46 -28.21 -11.84 -0.83
N ASN A 47 -26.98 -12.38 -0.87
CA ASN A 47 -25.90 -12.05 0.07
C ASN A 47 -24.92 -11.01 -0.49
N GLY A 48 -25.27 -10.33 -1.59
CA GLY A 48 -24.45 -9.28 -2.22
C GLY A 48 -23.25 -9.81 -3.02
N TYR A 49 -23.26 -11.08 -3.40
CA TYR A 49 -22.23 -11.72 -4.22
C TYR A 49 -22.73 -11.97 -5.64
N HIS A 50 -21.99 -11.48 -6.61
CA HIS A 50 -22.35 -11.52 -8.02
C HIS A 50 -21.42 -12.48 -8.75
N LEU A 51 -22.01 -13.29 -9.64
CA LEU A 51 -21.29 -14.18 -10.52
C LEU A 51 -20.33 -13.35 -11.40
N LYS A 52 -19.04 -13.63 -11.31
CA LYS A 52 -18.02 -12.94 -12.11
C LYS A 52 -17.58 -13.75 -13.32
N ARG A 53 -17.21 -15.01 -13.09
CA ARG A 53 -16.69 -15.91 -14.13
C ARG A 53 -16.71 -17.36 -13.67
N THR A 54 -16.82 -18.29 -14.62
CA THR A 54 -16.65 -19.72 -14.41
C THR A 54 -15.43 -20.21 -15.19
N PHE A 55 -14.67 -21.12 -14.59
CA PHE A 55 -13.45 -21.70 -15.08
C PHE A 55 -13.59 -23.21 -15.17
N ASP A 56 -12.95 -23.83 -16.15
CA ASP A 56 -12.98 -25.29 -16.31
C ASP A 56 -11.98 -26.00 -15.38
N THR A 57 -11.01 -25.26 -14.82
CA THR A 57 -10.03 -25.84 -13.88
C THR A 57 -9.82 -24.96 -12.65
N ALA A 58 -9.55 -25.63 -11.53
CA ALA A 58 -9.18 -24.99 -10.27
C ALA A 58 -7.94 -24.09 -10.39
N ALA A 59 -6.92 -24.57 -11.11
CA ALA A 59 -5.65 -23.88 -11.25
C ALA A 59 -5.81 -22.51 -11.94
N GLU A 60 -6.64 -22.44 -12.99
CA GLU A 60 -6.91 -21.18 -13.69
C GLU A 60 -7.68 -20.19 -12.80
N ALA A 61 -8.69 -20.68 -12.07
CA ALA A 61 -9.47 -19.86 -11.15
C ALA A 61 -8.59 -19.27 -10.03
N GLU A 62 -7.74 -20.09 -9.42
CA GLU A 62 -6.82 -19.65 -8.36
C GLU A 62 -5.76 -18.69 -8.91
N ALA A 63 -5.17 -18.98 -10.07
CA ALA A 63 -4.20 -18.09 -10.73
C ALA A 63 -4.78 -16.68 -10.98
N SER A 64 -6.08 -16.58 -11.30
CA SER A 64 -6.74 -15.30 -11.55
C SER A 64 -6.88 -14.40 -10.31
N ILE A 65 -6.72 -14.94 -9.10
CA ILE A 65 -6.94 -14.22 -7.83
C ILE A 65 -5.72 -14.16 -6.91
N LEU A 66 -4.66 -14.95 -7.15
CA LEU A 66 -3.52 -15.08 -6.23
C LEU A 66 -2.83 -13.75 -5.87
N ASP A 67 -2.75 -12.78 -6.78
CA ASP A 67 -2.01 -11.53 -6.56
C ASP A 67 -2.68 -10.61 -5.53
N GLN A 68 -4.01 -10.52 -5.52
CA GLN A 68 -4.77 -9.52 -4.77
C GLN A 68 -5.51 -10.10 -3.56
N TRP A 69 -5.55 -11.42 -3.44
CA TRP A 69 -6.45 -12.12 -2.53
C TRP A 69 -5.70 -13.11 -1.65
N SER A 70 -6.15 -13.22 -0.40
CA SER A 70 -5.63 -14.19 0.57
C SER A 70 -6.77 -15.06 1.09
N LYS A 71 -6.53 -16.36 1.21
CA LYS A 71 -7.52 -17.31 1.71
C LYS A 71 -7.90 -16.95 3.14
N TYR A 72 -9.20 -16.88 3.41
CA TYR A 72 -9.74 -16.54 4.73
C TYR A 72 -10.31 -17.78 5.43
N TYR A 73 -11.32 -18.43 4.85
CA TYR A 73 -11.86 -19.70 5.34
C TYR A 73 -12.48 -20.53 4.21
N THR A 74 -12.91 -21.74 4.54
CA THR A 74 -13.56 -22.66 3.62
C THR A 74 -14.82 -23.19 4.25
N ASN A 75 -15.90 -23.24 3.48
CA ASN A 75 -17.18 -23.83 3.84
C ASN A 75 -17.52 -24.95 2.87
N HIS A 76 -18.30 -25.93 3.32
CA HIS A 76 -18.80 -27.02 2.49
C HIS A 76 -20.33 -26.94 2.49
N THR A 77 -20.91 -26.92 1.30
CA THR A 77 -22.34 -26.88 1.06
C THR A 77 -22.73 -28.06 0.18
N GLU A 78 -24.03 -28.29 -0.01
CA GLU A 78 -24.53 -29.34 -0.90
C GLU A 78 -24.09 -29.12 -2.35
N ASN A 79 -23.85 -27.87 -2.74
CA ASN A 79 -23.44 -27.49 -4.08
C ASN A 79 -21.92 -27.53 -4.26
N GLY A 80 -21.17 -27.76 -3.16
CA GLY A 80 -19.76 -28.07 -3.19
C GLY A 80 -18.94 -27.28 -2.17
N ARG A 81 -17.68 -27.05 -2.49
CA ARG A 81 -16.73 -26.41 -1.56
C ARG A 81 -16.59 -24.93 -1.89
N MET A 82 -16.96 -24.08 -0.94
CA MET A 82 -16.81 -22.63 -1.04
C MET A 82 -15.53 -22.18 -0.35
N VAL A 83 -14.61 -21.54 -1.07
CA VAL A 83 -13.37 -20.99 -0.51
C VAL A 83 -13.44 -19.47 -0.55
N TYR A 84 -13.51 -18.85 0.63
CA TYR A 84 -13.60 -17.41 0.78
C TYR A 84 -12.21 -16.77 0.84
N TYR A 85 -12.08 -15.64 0.15
CA TYR A 85 -10.88 -14.84 0.13
C TYR A 85 -11.17 -13.39 0.52
N ARG A 86 -10.19 -12.77 1.15
CA ARG A 86 -10.19 -11.34 1.51
C ARG A 86 -9.05 -10.63 0.81
N CYS A 87 -9.23 -9.33 0.55
CA CYS A 87 -8.18 -8.50 -0.04
C CYS A 87 -6.91 -8.54 0.83
N ASN A 88 -5.75 -8.79 0.21
CA ASN A 88 -4.47 -8.87 0.93
C ASN A 88 -3.78 -7.49 1.11
N LYS A 89 -4.31 -6.43 0.48
CA LYS A 89 -3.77 -5.06 0.58
C LYS A 89 -4.20 -4.34 1.86
N ALA A 90 -5.28 -4.79 2.51
CA ALA A 90 -5.75 -4.25 3.78
C ALA A 90 -4.75 -4.48 4.93
N LYS A 91 -4.79 -3.63 5.96
CA LYS A 91 -3.90 -3.77 7.13
C LYS A 91 -4.24 -5.05 7.91
N LEU A 92 -3.22 -5.81 8.31
CA LEU A 92 -3.37 -6.98 9.20
C LEU A 92 -3.99 -6.64 10.57
N ARG A 93 -3.92 -5.38 11.02
CA ARG A 93 -4.42 -4.90 12.32
C ARG A 93 -5.22 -3.60 12.18
N GLY A 94 -6.20 -3.59 11.29
CA GLY A 94 -7.10 -2.45 11.09
C GLY A 94 -8.40 -2.87 10.43
N PRO A 95 -9.28 -1.91 10.08
CA PRO A 95 -10.48 -2.18 9.29
C PRO A 95 -10.13 -3.03 8.08
N GLN A 96 -10.84 -4.14 7.93
CA GLN A 96 -10.66 -5.02 6.77
C GLN A 96 -11.31 -4.39 5.56
N CYS A 97 -10.75 -4.68 4.39
CA CYS A 97 -11.37 -4.24 3.15
C CYS A 97 -12.77 -4.85 3.04
N SER A 98 -13.76 -4.02 2.69
CA SER A 98 -15.15 -4.45 2.51
C SER A 98 -15.36 -5.38 1.31
N VAL A 99 -14.41 -5.44 0.37
CA VAL A 99 -14.48 -6.34 -0.79
C VAL A 99 -14.06 -7.75 -0.41
N SER A 100 -14.90 -8.72 -0.75
CA SER A 100 -14.62 -10.15 -0.65
C SER A 100 -14.94 -10.88 -1.94
N ILE A 101 -14.29 -12.03 -2.12
CA ILE A 101 -14.62 -12.98 -3.18
C ILE A 101 -14.70 -14.37 -2.58
N TYR A 102 -15.38 -15.28 -3.27
CA TYR A 102 -15.23 -16.70 -3.00
C TYR A 102 -15.20 -17.50 -4.29
N LEU A 103 -14.53 -18.65 -4.22
CA LEU A 103 -14.52 -19.68 -5.26
C LEU A 103 -15.50 -20.79 -4.85
N LEU A 104 -16.44 -21.13 -5.71
CA LEU A 104 -17.29 -22.32 -5.57
C LEU A 104 -16.73 -23.43 -6.45
N TYR A 105 -16.22 -24.47 -5.80
CA TYR A 105 -15.88 -25.75 -6.40
C TYR A 105 -17.15 -26.59 -6.42
N HIS A 106 -17.76 -26.77 -7.58
CA HIS A 106 -19.06 -27.42 -7.71
C HIS A 106 -18.97 -28.93 -7.44
N ALA A 107 -20.02 -29.49 -6.85
CA ALA A 107 -20.08 -30.92 -6.51
C ALA A 107 -20.51 -31.80 -7.70
N ASP A 108 -21.23 -31.23 -8.65
CA ASP A 108 -21.79 -31.93 -9.82
C ASP A 108 -20.91 -31.86 -11.05
N HIS A 109 -19.98 -30.91 -11.12
CA HIS A 109 -19.06 -30.76 -12.24
C HIS A 109 -17.71 -30.15 -11.84
N ASP A 110 -16.66 -30.47 -12.59
CA ASP A 110 -15.27 -30.04 -12.32
C ASP A 110 -14.99 -28.56 -12.61
N LYS A 111 -16.03 -27.72 -12.75
CA LYS A 111 -15.88 -26.28 -12.93
C LYS A 111 -15.74 -25.56 -11.59
N VAL A 112 -15.13 -24.39 -11.65
CA VAL A 112 -14.97 -23.48 -10.51
C VAL A 112 -15.53 -22.11 -10.85
N THR A 113 -16.39 -21.59 -9.98
CA THR A 113 -17.06 -20.30 -10.23
C THR A 113 -16.61 -19.26 -9.22
N ILE A 114 -16.30 -18.05 -9.71
CA ILE A 114 -15.92 -16.91 -8.88
C ILE A 114 -17.12 -16.02 -8.65
N TYR A 115 -17.36 -15.71 -7.39
CA TYR A 115 -18.31 -14.71 -6.97
C TYR A 115 -17.59 -13.56 -6.26
N LYS A 116 -18.05 -12.33 -6.51
CA LYS A 116 -17.44 -11.11 -5.96
C LYS A 116 -18.52 -10.17 -5.43
N THR A 117 -18.23 -9.47 -4.34
CA THR A 117 -19.07 -8.38 -3.84
C THR A 117 -18.97 -7.13 -4.70
N GLU A 118 -20.06 -6.38 -4.83
CA GLU A 118 -20.10 -5.09 -5.56
C GLU A 118 -19.30 -3.96 -4.90
N ALA A 119 -18.89 -4.13 -3.63
CA ALA A 119 -18.11 -3.13 -2.92
C ALA A 119 -16.82 -2.72 -3.66
N GLU A 120 -16.47 -1.44 -3.55
CA GLU A 120 -15.18 -0.90 -3.97
C GLU A 120 -14.12 -1.12 -2.90
N HIS A 121 -12.85 -1.14 -3.31
CA HIS A 121 -11.74 -1.24 -2.37
C HIS A 121 -11.65 0.06 -1.55
N ASP A 122 -11.99 -0.03 -0.27
CA ASP A 122 -11.97 1.05 0.73
C ASP A 122 -10.62 1.22 1.44
N HIS A 123 -9.54 0.72 0.84
CA HIS A 123 -8.17 0.93 1.34
C HIS A 123 -7.39 1.83 0.40
N HIS A 124 -6.56 2.72 0.96
CA HIS A 124 -5.66 3.54 0.17
C HIS A 124 -4.67 2.67 -0.60
N VAL A 125 -4.61 2.92 -1.92
CA VAL A 125 -3.77 2.22 -2.88
C VAL A 125 -2.31 2.25 -2.46
N ASP A 126 -1.70 1.06 -2.53
CA ASP A 126 -0.27 0.74 -2.48
C ASP A 126 0.56 1.46 -1.41
N LYS A 127 0.90 0.71 -0.35
CA LYS A 127 2.04 1.08 0.49
C LYS A 127 3.28 1.08 -0.39
N VAL A 128 3.83 2.26 -0.66
CA VAL A 128 5.21 2.39 -1.13
C VAL A 128 6.08 1.64 -0.11
N ARG A 129 6.57 0.46 -0.48
CA ARG A 129 7.43 -0.35 0.36
C ARG A 129 8.84 0.20 0.22
N GLY A 130 9.52 0.38 1.35
CA GLY A 130 10.91 0.84 1.38
C GLY A 130 11.06 2.31 1.75
N ILE A 131 12.31 2.75 1.73
CA ILE A 131 12.72 4.13 2.02
C ILE A 131 12.64 4.91 0.71
N ASP A 132 12.13 6.15 0.76
CA ASP A 132 12.10 7.05 -0.39
C ASP A 132 13.50 7.25 -0.98
N GLU A 133 13.59 7.34 -2.31
CA GLU A 133 14.88 7.41 -3.01
C GLU A 133 15.68 8.66 -2.60
N ASN A 134 15.02 9.78 -2.32
CA ASN A 134 15.70 10.99 -1.84
C ASN A 134 16.28 10.80 -0.44
N VAL A 135 15.59 10.03 0.40
CA VAL A 135 16.07 9.72 1.75
C VAL A 135 17.26 8.75 1.68
N LYS A 136 17.30 7.82 0.72
CA LYS A 136 18.49 6.99 0.49
C LYS A 136 19.71 7.81 0.11
N LYS A 137 19.57 8.74 -0.83
CA LYS A 137 20.65 9.67 -1.21
C LYS A 137 21.16 10.48 -0.01
N CYS A 138 20.23 11.01 0.81
CA CYS A 138 20.61 11.69 2.06
C CYS A 138 21.39 10.77 3.01
N ILE A 139 21.05 9.49 3.10
CA ILE A 139 21.77 8.52 3.93
C ILE A 139 23.18 8.31 3.38
N GLU A 140 23.35 8.12 2.07
CA GLU A 140 24.66 7.96 1.43
C GLU A 140 25.57 9.17 1.66
N GLU A 141 25.04 10.39 1.52
CA GLU A 141 25.78 11.62 1.88
C GLU A 141 26.23 11.60 3.34
N LEU A 142 25.35 11.24 4.28
CA LEU A 142 25.69 11.16 5.70
C LEU A 142 26.78 10.10 5.96
N PHE A 143 26.79 9.01 5.21
CA PHE A 143 27.88 8.01 5.28
C PHE A 143 29.21 8.59 4.79
N ASN A 144 29.22 9.30 3.67
CA ASN A 144 30.41 9.99 3.15
C ASN A 144 30.93 11.06 4.11
N ASP A 145 30.03 11.66 4.88
CA ASP A 145 30.34 12.63 5.93
C ASP A 145 30.86 11.99 7.23
N GLY A 146 31.05 10.66 7.25
CA GLY A 146 31.55 9.90 8.39
C GLY A 146 30.48 9.53 9.42
N ILE A 147 29.20 9.85 9.17
CA ILE A 147 28.09 9.51 10.07
C ILE A 147 27.58 8.12 9.72
N MET A 148 28.27 7.09 10.24
CA MET A 148 27.98 5.70 9.87
C MET A 148 26.99 4.98 10.81
N LYS A 149 26.78 5.48 12.04
CA LYS A 149 25.94 4.77 13.02
C LYS A 149 24.45 5.04 12.76
N PRO A 150 23.58 4.01 12.70
CA PRO A 150 22.16 4.17 12.39
C PRO A 150 21.42 5.22 13.25
N LYS A 151 21.69 5.24 14.56
CA LYS A 151 21.08 6.24 15.46
C LYS A 151 21.49 7.67 15.13
N GLN A 152 22.73 7.88 14.68
CA GLN A 152 23.21 9.21 14.28
C GLN A 152 22.60 9.63 12.95
N ILE A 153 22.49 8.71 12.00
CA ILE A 153 21.81 8.93 10.70
C ILE A 153 20.36 9.36 10.93
N ILE A 154 19.61 8.66 11.80
CA ILE A 154 18.23 9.04 12.12
C ILE A 154 18.15 10.46 12.70
N ARG A 155 19.04 10.81 13.65
CA ARG A 155 19.08 12.16 14.22
C ARG A 155 19.41 13.22 13.18
N ALA A 156 20.37 12.93 12.30
CA ALA A 156 20.78 13.84 11.23
C ALA A 156 19.66 14.05 10.21
N LEU A 157 18.93 12.99 9.82
CA LEU A 157 17.77 13.11 8.93
C LEU A 157 16.65 13.95 9.56
N GLN A 158 16.38 13.77 10.86
CA GLN A 158 15.40 14.58 11.58
C GLN A 158 15.83 16.04 11.67
N ALA A 159 17.11 16.30 11.95
CA ALA A 159 17.67 17.65 11.96
C ALA A 159 17.56 18.30 10.58
N ARG A 160 17.91 17.58 9.50
CA ARG A 160 17.77 18.07 8.12
C ARG A 160 16.34 18.45 7.76
N LYS A 161 15.36 17.66 8.21
CA LYS A 161 13.94 17.98 8.00
C LYS A 161 13.50 19.24 8.72
N LYS A 162 14.05 19.53 9.90
CA LYS A 162 13.64 20.66 10.75
C LYS A 162 14.40 21.95 10.45
N TYR A 163 15.70 21.84 10.17
CA TYR A 163 16.63 22.98 10.09
C TYR A 163 17.32 23.10 8.73
N GLY A 164 17.03 22.19 7.78
CA GLY A 164 17.70 22.17 6.48
C GLY A 164 19.08 21.51 6.52
N SER A 165 19.84 21.65 5.42
CA SER A 165 21.18 21.06 5.33
C SER A 165 22.09 21.57 6.46
N HIS A 166 22.85 20.66 7.05
CA HIS A 166 23.89 20.98 8.05
C HIS A 166 25.22 21.37 7.42
N LYS A 167 25.29 21.37 6.08
CA LYS A 167 26.41 21.86 5.28
C LYS A 167 25.95 23.06 4.47
N ILE A 168 26.77 24.10 4.51
CA ILE A 168 26.67 25.28 3.67
C ILE A 168 27.99 25.42 2.92
N SER A 169 27.95 25.77 1.64
CA SER A 169 29.18 26.06 0.89
C SER A 169 29.83 27.33 1.42
N LEU A 170 31.13 27.54 1.15
CA LEU A 170 31.82 28.76 1.60
C LEU A 170 31.13 30.02 1.04
N GLY A 171 30.83 30.06 -0.26
CA GLY A 171 30.08 31.16 -0.85
C GLY A 171 28.65 31.30 -0.31
N GLY A 172 28.01 30.19 0.07
CA GLY A 172 26.71 30.23 0.74
C GLY A 172 26.80 30.82 2.16
N LEU A 173 27.88 30.52 2.87
CA LEU A 173 28.17 31.04 4.20
C LEU A 173 28.47 32.52 4.14
N GLU A 174 29.27 32.96 3.17
CA GLU A 174 29.54 34.37 2.85
C GLU A 174 28.25 35.15 2.67
N GLN A 175 27.39 34.69 1.77
CA GLN A 175 26.13 35.36 1.48
C GLN A 175 25.18 35.33 2.68
N TRP A 176 25.16 34.25 3.47
CA TRP A 176 24.40 34.22 4.70
C TRP A 176 24.91 35.25 5.71
N CYS A 177 26.23 35.38 5.87
CA CYS A 177 26.83 36.37 6.75
C CYS A 177 26.50 37.81 6.32
N GLU A 178 26.51 38.11 5.02
CA GLU A 178 26.10 39.41 4.47
C GLU A 178 24.63 39.74 4.78
N ASN A 179 23.74 38.77 4.59
CA ASN A 179 22.30 38.96 4.80
C ASN A 179 21.90 39.09 6.27
N ASN A 180 22.75 38.68 7.20
CA ASN A 180 22.44 38.65 8.64
C ASN A 180 23.36 39.59 9.45
N GLN A 181 23.91 40.66 8.83
CA GLN A 181 24.69 41.67 9.56
C GLN A 181 23.80 42.60 10.39
N ASP A 182 22.57 42.84 9.95
CA ASP A 182 21.65 43.74 10.62
C ASP A 182 21.19 43.14 11.96
N ILE A 183 21.16 44.00 12.99
CA ILE A 183 20.66 43.59 14.32
C ILE A 183 19.15 43.33 14.19
N PRO A 184 18.69 42.10 14.46
CA PRO A 184 17.30 41.73 14.30
C PRO A 184 16.46 42.40 15.39
N THR A 185 15.17 42.55 15.11
CA THR A 185 14.21 43.12 16.07
C THR A 185 13.71 42.05 17.06
N ASP A 186 13.75 40.78 16.66
CA ASP A 186 13.42 39.64 17.52
C ASP A 186 14.66 39.16 18.27
N GLU A 187 14.55 39.10 19.60
CA GLU A 187 15.61 38.64 20.50
C GLU A 187 16.02 37.16 20.27
N ASN A 188 15.18 36.37 19.58
CA ASN A 188 15.44 34.97 19.29
C ASN A 188 16.09 34.74 17.91
N GLU A 189 16.30 35.80 17.12
CA GLU A 189 16.89 35.70 15.80
C GLU A 189 18.40 35.87 15.87
N SER A 190 19.13 34.99 15.17
CA SER A 190 20.58 35.00 15.13
C SER A 190 21.11 36.00 14.11
N PHE A 191 22.14 36.76 14.46
CA PHE A 191 22.83 37.69 13.56
C PHE A 191 24.35 37.60 13.69
N VAL A 192 25.05 38.20 12.73
CA VAL A 192 26.52 38.18 12.65
C VAL A 192 27.09 39.50 13.17
N VAL A 193 27.86 39.43 14.25
CA VAL A 193 28.51 40.61 14.85
C VAL A 193 29.71 41.07 14.04
N SER A 194 30.53 40.13 13.56
CA SER A 194 31.65 40.37 12.66
C SER A 194 32.14 39.06 12.06
N TYR A 195 32.67 39.10 10.84
CA TYR A 195 33.38 37.98 10.24
C TYR A 195 34.54 38.49 9.39
N LYS A 196 35.58 37.67 9.24
CA LYS A 196 36.74 37.94 8.39
C LYS A 196 37.09 36.67 7.65
N ILE A 197 37.10 36.75 6.32
CA ILE A 197 37.48 35.64 5.44
C ILE A 197 38.85 35.98 4.87
N LEU A 198 39.79 35.06 5.05
CA LEU A 198 41.15 35.18 4.55
C LEU A 198 41.29 34.18 3.41
N TYR A 199 41.57 34.67 2.22
CA TYR A 199 42.00 33.86 1.09
C TYR A 199 43.51 33.72 1.19
N ASN A 200 44.00 32.49 1.08
CA ASN A 200 45.43 32.28 0.94
C ASN A 200 45.76 32.45 -0.54
N ASP A 201 46.27 33.63 -0.90
CA ASP A 201 46.69 33.96 -2.27
C ASP A 201 48.05 33.35 -2.61
N GLU A 202 48.50 32.33 -1.86
CA GLU A 202 49.67 31.54 -2.23
C GLU A 202 49.31 30.79 -3.51
N GLU A 203 49.70 31.41 -4.63
CA GLU A 203 49.78 30.82 -5.95
C GLU A 203 50.62 29.55 -5.79
N TYR A 204 49.98 28.39 -5.89
CA TYR A 204 50.71 27.14 -6.01
C TYR A 204 51.49 27.29 -7.32
N GLU A 205 52.78 27.57 -7.22
CA GLU A 205 53.70 27.39 -8.35
C GLU A 205 53.52 25.94 -8.75
N ASP A 206 52.89 25.72 -9.91
CA ASP A 206 52.81 24.41 -10.54
C ASP A 206 54.25 23.91 -10.62
N ASP A 207 54.61 22.95 -9.77
CA ASP A 207 55.86 22.21 -9.89
C ASP A 207 55.82 21.55 -11.28
N GLU A 208 56.37 22.23 -12.29
CA GLU A 208 56.48 21.72 -13.65
C GLU A 208 57.18 20.35 -13.54
N ASP A 209 56.45 19.32 -13.98
CA ASP A 209 56.92 17.95 -14.07
C ASP A 209 58.30 17.93 -14.76
N VAL A 210 59.35 17.64 -13.98
CA VAL A 210 60.68 17.35 -14.52
C VAL A 210 60.54 16.08 -15.36
N GLU A 211 60.54 16.22 -16.68
CA GLU A 211 60.65 15.07 -17.58
C GLU A 211 61.96 14.32 -17.28
N ASP A 212 61.82 13.03 -16.98
CA ASP A 212 62.92 12.10 -16.75
C ASP A 212 63.48 11.68 -18.12
N ASP A 213 64.43 12.48 -18.60
CA ASP A 213 65.20 12.24 -19.81
C ASP A 213 66.03 10.96 -19.64
N GLY A 214 65.52 9.86 -20.21
CA GLY A 214 66.17 8.56 -20.24
C GLY A 214 67.67 8.60 -20.57
N GLY A 215 68.48 8.10 -19.62
CA GLY A 215 69.90 7.82 -19.79
C GLY A 215 70.15 6.32 -19.99
N ASN A 216 70.69 6.01 -21.16
CA ASN A 216 71.06 4.71 -21.76
C ASN A 216 71.98 3.80 -20.93
#